data_AF-A0A941JKV7-F1
#
_entry.id   AF-A0A941JKV7-F1
#
_cell.length_a   1.000
_cell.length_b   1.000
_cell.length_c   1.000
_cell.angle_alpha   90.00
_cell.angle_beta   90.00
_cell.angle_gamma   90.00
#
_symmetry.space_group_name_H-M   'P 1'
#
loop_
_entity.id
_entity.type
_entity.pdbx_description
1 polymer ?
#
loop_
_entity_poly.entity_id
_entity_poly.type
_entity_poly.pdbx_seq_one_letter_code
_entity_poly.pdbx_strand_id
1 'polypeptide(L)'
;ARLLARDGRVNGEFYLDSTINDAIALGLRCQVFTVDHLLSWGTPNDLRTFEYWQSCFHKWASHPYRLENDGRVPAEAVPLLARQYRKIDLPLPGPRP
;
A
#
# COMPACT_ATOMS: atom_id res chain seq x y z
N ALA A 1 19.86 -5.65 19.45
CA ALA A 1 19.19 -6.35 18.33
C ALA A 1 20.20 -7.28 17.63
N ARG A 2 19.86 -8.55 17.38
CA ARG A 2 20.80 -9.59 16.89
C ARG A 2 21.39 -9.28 15.50
N LEU A 3 20.57 -8.74 14.59
CA LEU A 3 20.98 -8.28 13.25
C LEU A 3 22.18 -7.31 13.31
N LEU A 4 22.15 -6.33 14.22
CA LEU A 4 23.24 -5.38 14.41
C LEU A 4 24.47 -6.03 15.04
N ALA A 5 24.26 -6.89 16.05
CA ALA A 5 25.35 -7.55 16.77
C ALA A 5 26.17 -8.50 15.89
N ARG A 6 25.54 -9.11 14.88
CA ARG A 6 26.21 -9.97 13.88
C ARG A 6 26.66 -9.24 12.62
N ASP A 7 26.53 -7.91 12.58
CA ASP A 7 26.75 -7.07 11.38
C ASP A 7 26.10 -7.63 10.11
N GLY A 8 24.83 -8.05 10.23
CA GLY A 8 24.09 -8.79 9.21
C GLY A 8 23.61 -7.97 8.02
N ARG A 9 24.51 -7.28 7.33
CA ARG A 9 24.18 -6.42 6.19
C ARG A 9 24.01 -7.20 4.89
N VAL A 10 23.15 -6.70 4.02
CA VAL A 10 23.04 -7.10 2.61
C VAL A 10 23.40 -5.85 1.79
N ASN A 11 24.36 -5.96 0.86
CA ASN A 11 24.86 -4.81 0.09
C ASN A 11 25.24 -3.56 0.94
N GLY A 12 25.72 -3.78 2.16
CA GLY A 12 26.10 -2.71 3.09
C GLY A 12 24.96 -2.09 3.91
N GLU A 13 23.71 -2.54 3.72
CA GLU A 13 22.53 -2.04 4.41
C GLU A 13 21.91 -3.08 5.35
N PHE A 14 21.22 -2.61 6.38
CA PHE A 14 20.44 -3.46 7.27
C PHE A 14 18.98 -3.50 6.83
N TYR A 15 18.55 -4.62 6.25
CA TYR A 15 17.16 -4.82 5.89
C TYR A 15 16.37 -5.41 7.05
N LEU A 16 15.18 -4.86 7.31
CA LEU A 16 14.30 -5.34 8.38
C LEU A 16 13.86 -6.79 8.15
N ASP A 17 13.59 -7.17 6.90
CA ASP A 17 13.23 -8.55 6.52
C ASP A 17 14.26 -9.59 6.99
N SER A 18 15.54 -9.22 7.06
CA SER A 18 16.63 -10.09 7.49
C SER A 18 16.56 -10.47 8.97
N THR A 19 15.74 -9.77 9.77
CA THR A 19 15.47 -10.13 11.16
C THR A 19 14.67 -11.43 11.29
N ILE A 20 13.95 -11.87 10.24
CA ILE A 20 13.22 -13.14 10.28
C ILE A 20 14.16 -14.33 10.43
N ASN A 21 15.34 -14.27 9.79
CA ASN A 21 16.36 -15.30 9.90
C ASN A 21 16.91 -15.40 11.33
N ASP A 22 17.04 -14.26 12.01
CA ASP A 22 17.45 -14.22 13.43
C ASP A 22 16.38 -14.85 14.34
N ALA A 23 15.10 -14.59 14.06
CA ALA A 23 13.99 -15.18 14.80
C ALA A 23 13.94 -16.71 14.64
N ILE A 24 14.15 -17.21 13.42
CA ILE A 24 14.24 -18.66 13.13
C ILE A 24 15.42 -19.28 13.89
N ALA A 25 16.60 -18.67 13.85
CA ALA A 25 17.79 -19.17 14.55
C ALA A 25 17.63 -19.20 16.09
N LEU A 26 16.75 -18.36 16.64
CA LEU A 26 16.40 -18.33 18.06
C LEU A 26 15.34 -19.40 18.44
N GLY A 27 14.86 -20.20 17.48
CA GLY A 27 13.80 -21.18 17.71
C GLY A 27 12.43 -20.53 17.94
N LEU A 28 12.23 -19.28 17.53
CA LEU A 28 10.94 -18.61 17.62
C LEU A 28 9.97 -19.16 16.59
N ARG A 29 8.68 -19.12 16.92
CA ARG A 29 7.61 -19.50 15.99
C ARG A 29 7.44 -18.40 14.94
N CYS A 30 7.89 -18.67 13.73
CA CYS A 30 7.69 -17.81 12.58
C CYS A 30 6.54 -18.36 11.72
N GLN A 31 5.65 -17.49 11.25
CA GLN A 31 4.52 -17.88 10.41
C GLN A 31 4.44 -16.96 9.20
N VAL A 32 4.06 -17.52 8.05
CA VAL A 32 3.82 -16.75 6.84
C VAL A 32 2.34 -16.39 6.79
N PHE A 33 2.05 -15.11 6.57
CA PHE A 33 0.72 -14.62 6.26
C PHE A 33 0.72 -14.08 4.84
N THR A 34 -0.08 -14.68 3.97
CA THR A 34 -0.22 -14.26 2.58
C THR A 34 -1.36 -13.26 2.44
N VAL A 35 -1.16 -12.24 1.62
CA VAL A 35 -2.20 -11.28 1.22
C VAL A 35 -2.45 -11.40 -0.27
N ASP A 36 -3.71 -11.33 -0.67
CA ASP A 36 -4.08 -11.36 -2.10
C ASP A 36 -3.68 -10.06 -2.81
N HIS A 37 -3.68 -8.95 -2.06
CA HIS A 37 -3.41 -7.62 -2.57
C HIS A 37 -2.55 -6.82 -1.59
N LEU A 38 -1.56 -6.09 -2.13
CA LEU A 38 -0.70 -5.18 -1.41
C LEU A 38 -0.72 -3.82 -2.11
N LEU A 39 -1.02 -2.76 -1.36
CA LEU A 39 -0.87 -1.39 -1.82
C LEU A 39 0.43 -0.83 -1.24
N SER A 40 1.38 -0.50 -2.10
CA SER A 40 2.58 0.22 -1.72
C SER A 40 2.25 1.69 -1.46
N TRP A 41 2.94 2.31 -0.52
CA TRP A 41 2.89 3.75 -0.25
C TRP A 41 4.30 4.36 -0.28
N GLY A 42 5.20 3.73 -1.04
CA GLY A 42 6.63 4.04 -1.03
C GLY A 42 7.00 5.24 -1.90
N THR A 43 6.13 5.61 -2.85
CA THR A 43 6.37 6.71 -3.79
C THR A 43 5.13 7.58 -3.96
N PRO A 44 5.28 8.87 -4.36
CA PRO A 44 4.15 9.69 -4.77
C PRO A 44 3.34 9.10 -5.93
N ASN A 45 3.93 8.23 -6.75
CA ASN A 45 3.23 7.55 -7.84
C ASN A 45 2.27 6.47 -7.31
N ASP A 46 2.60 5.83 -6.19
CA ASP A 46 1.72 4.82 -5.59
C ASP A 46 0.42 5.46 -5.07
N LEU A 47 0.51 6.64 -4.44
CA LEU A 47 -0.66 7.41 -4.03
C LEU A 47 -1.51 7.82 -5.23
N ARG A 48 -0.89 8.37 -6.29
CA ARG A 48 -1.61 8.71 -7.54
C ARG A 48 -2.28 7.50 -8.18
N THR A 49 -1.66 6.33 -8.09
CA THR A 49 -2.23 5.07 -8.58
C THR A 49 -3.46 4.68 -7.77
N PHE A 50 -3.40 4.78 -6.44
CA PHE A 50 -4.54 4.53 -5.59
C PHE A 50 -5.70 5.48 -5.90
N GLU A 51 -5.44 6.79 -5.96
CA GLU A 51 -6.45 7.81 -6.26
C GLU A 51 -7.09 7.61 -7.63
N TYR A 52 -6.30 7.24 -8.65
CA TYR A 52 -6.79 6.90 -9.99
C TYR A 52 -7.80 5.76 -9.93
N TRP A 53 -7.43 4.63 -9.33
CA TRP A 53 -8.32 3.47 -9.28
C TRP A 53 -9.54 3.71 -8.39
N GLN A 54 -9.38 4.39 -7.25
CA GLN A 54 -10.49 4.77 -6.38
C GLN A 54 -11.51 5.65 -7.13
N SER A 55 -11.02 6.64 -7.88
CA SER A 55 -11.82 7.51 -8.75
C SER A 55 -12.51 6.73 -9.87
N CYS A 56 -11.77 5.88 -10.59
CA CYS A 56 -12.28 5.04 -11.67
C CYS A 56 -13.41 4.13 -11.19
N PHE A 57 -13.20 3.40 -10.09
CA PHE A 57 -14.19 2.47 -9.56
C PHE A 57 -15.41 3.17 -8.99
N HIS A 58 -15.26 4.37 -8.40
CA HIS A 58 -16.40 5.16 -7.94
C HIS A 58 -17.25 5.69 -9.10
N LYS A 59 -16.60 6.10 -10.21
CA LYS A 59 -17.29 6.57 -11.42
C LYS A 59 -17.91 5.43 -12.25
N TRP A 60 -17.42 4.21 -12.09
CA TRP A 60 -17.88 3.08 -12.88
C TRP A 60 -19.24 2.57 -12.36
N ALA A 61 -20.29 2.88 -13.13
CA ALA A 61 -21.68 2.57 -12.81
C ALA A 61 -21.91 1.09 -12.41
N SER A 62 -21.34 0.13 -13.14
CA SER A 62 -21.51 -1.31 -12.85
C SER A 62 -20.52 -1.88 -11.83
N HIS A 63 -19.54 -1.10 -11.37
CA HIS A 63 -18.60 -1.55 -10.33
C HIS A 63 -19.23 -1.34 -8.93
N PRO A 64 -19.06 -2.27 -7.96
CA PRO A 64 -19.71 -2.17 -6.65
C PRO A 64 -19.12 -1.09 -5.73
N TYR A 65 -17.89 -0.63 -6.00
CA TYR A 65 -17.21 0.36 -5.14
C TYR A 65 -17.88 1.73 -5.17
N ARG A 66 -18.13 2.30 -3.99
CA ARG A 66 -18.69 3.63 -3.78
C ARG A 66 -18.00 4.26 -2.58
N LEU A 67 -17.66 5.55 -2.66
CA LEU A 67 -16.97 6.27 -1.58
C LEU A 67 -17.79 6.25 -0.29
N GLU A 68 -19.11 6.32 -0.44
CA GLU A 68 -20.11 6.28 0.63
C GLU A 68 -20.10 4.95 1.42
N ASN A 69 -19.62 3.88 0.78
CA ASN A 69 -19.58 2.54 1.36
C ASN A 69 -18.18 2.15 1.87
N ASP A 70 -17.16 3.00 1.66
CA ASP A 70 -15.80 2.72 2.08
C ASP A 70 -15.56 3.19 3.52
N GLY A 71 -15.58 2.25 4.47
CA GLY A 71 -15.35 2.55 5.89
C GLY A 71 -13.97 3.11 6.24
N ARG A 72 -13.03 3.18 5.27
CA ARG A 72 -11.73 3.84 5.43
C ARG A 72 -11.78 5.31 5.04
N VAL A 73 -12.86 5.76 4.41
CA VAL A 73 -13.10 7.15 4.02
C VAL A 73 -14.00 7.79 5.09
N PRO A 74 -13.52 8.83 5.81
CA PRO A 74 -14.36 9.56 6.74
C PRO A 74 -15.57 10.17 6.03
N ALA A 75 -16.75 10.13 6.65
CA ALA A 75 -18.00 10.58 6.03
C ALA A 75 -17.93 12.07 5.60
N GLU A 76 -17.22 12.89 6.35
CA GLU A 76 -16.95 14.30 6.07
C GLU A 76 -16.05 14.52 4.84
N ALA A 77 -15.23 13.54 4.47
CA ALA A 77 -14.34 13.61 3.33
C ALA A 77 -15.04 13.22 2.00
N VAL A 78 -16.14 12.46 2.07
CA VAL A 78 -16.85 11.95 0.88
C VAL A 78 -17.27 13.09 -0.07
N PRO A 79 -17.90 14.19 0.36
CA PRO A 79 -18.30 15.25 -0.56
C PRO A 79 -17.10 15.93 -1.25
N LEU A 80 -15.97 16.05 -0.54
CA LEU A 80 -14.74 16.62 -1.07
C LEU A 80 -14.15 15.72 -2.15
N LEU A 81 -14.00 14.43 -1.86
CA LEU A 81 -13.46 13.42 -2.78
C LEU A 81 -14.34 13.25 -4.01
N ALA A 82 -15.67 13.15 -3.82
CA ALA A 82 -16.62 13.07 -4.93
C ALA A 82 -16.49 14.29 -5.86
N ARG A 83 -16.28 15.50 -5.32
CA ARG A 83 -16.02 16.70 -6.11
C ARG A 83 -14.69 16.62 -6.86
N GLN A 84 -13.63 16.12 -6.23
CA GLN A 84 -12.32 15.93 -6.87
C GLN A 84 -12.40 14.93 -8.03
N TYR A 85 -13.12 13.83 -7.85
CA TYR A 85 -13.22 12.75 -8.83
C TYR A 85 -14.15 13.02 -10.01
N ARG A 86 -14.92 14.12 -9.99
CA ARG A 86 -15.66 14.60 -11.18
C ARG A 86 -14.72 14.84 -12.37
N LYS A 87 -13.48 15.22 -12.13
CA LYS A 87 -12.49 15.39 -13.19
C LYS A 87 -12.09 14.01 -13.72
N ILE A 88 -12.16 13.84 -15.04
CA ILE A 88 -11.74 12.60 -15.71
C ILE A 88 -10.22 12.56 -15.87
N ASP A 89 -9.55 13.71 -15.88
CA ASP A 89 -8.11 13.86 -16.11
C ASP A 89 -7.24 13.54 -14.88
N LEU A 90 -7.36 12.34 -14.31
CA LEU A 90 -6.22 11.77 -13.58
C LEU A 90 -5.32 11.11 -14.63
N PRO A 91 -4.13 11.69 -14.94
CA PRO A 91 -3.22 11.06 -15.89
C PRO A 91 -2.90 9.66 -15.39
N LEU A 92 -2.81 8.70 -16.33
CA LEU A 92 -2.39 7.35 -15.99
C LEU A 92 -1.11 7.44 -15.15
N PRO A 93 -1.05 6.78 -13.99
CA PRO A 93 0.18 6.75 -13.21
C PRO A 93 1.29 6.22 -14.11
N GLY A 94 2.43 6.92 -14.09
CA GLY A 94 3.59 6.52 -14.88
C GLY A 94 4.08 5.12 -14.47
N PRO A 95 4.90 4.47 -15.31
CA PRO A 95 5.49 3.18 -14.97
C PRO A 95 6.17 3.28 -13.60
N ARG A 96 6.04 2.21 -12.80
CA ARG A 96 6.88 2.08 -11.61
C ARG A 96 8.35 2.05 -12.06
N PRO A 97 9.24 2.83 -11.42
CA PRO A 97 10.66 2.80 -11.71
C PRO A 97 11.25 1.40 -11.47
#